data_AF-A0A970I128-F1
#
_entry.id   AF-A0A970I128-F1
#
_cell.length_a   1.000
_cell.length_b   1.000
_cell.length_c   1.000
_cell.angle_alpha   90.00
_cell.angle_beta   90.00
_cell.angle_gamma   90.00
#
_symmetry.space_group_name_H-M   'P 1'
#
loop_
_entity.id
_entity.type
_entity.pdbx_description
1 polymer ?
#
loop_
_entity_poly.entity_id
_entity_poly.type
_entity_poly.pdbx_seq_one_letter_code
_entity_poly.pdbx_strand_id
1 'polypeptide(L)' 'YKEDPLPKTEVDIRLEYFNTSSSKCILDVFKKLEAIHKAKNEVIVNWYYEEDDEDMLEAGEDYESIIRVPFKMIEIAE' A
#
# COMPACT_ATOMS: atom_id res chain seq x y z
N TYR A 1 5.71 11.51 -11.78
CA TYR A 1 6.26 11.12 -10.46
C TYR A 1 7.36 10.08 -10.58
N LYS A 2 7.14 8.93 -11.23
CA LYS A 2 8.18 7.88 -11.35
C LYS A 2 9.54 8.34 -11.92
N GLU A 3 9.55 9.34 -12.79
CA GLU A 3 10.77 9.83 -13.46
C GLU A 3 11.65 10.72 -12.57
N ASP A 4 11.06 11.38 -11.56
CA ASP A 4 11.74 12.23 -10.59
C ASP A 4 10.95 12.18 -9.26
N PRO A 5 11.05 11.07 -8.51
CA PRO A 5 10.37 10.93 -7.22
C PRO A 5 11.09 11.73 -6.15
N LEU A 6 10.35 12.17 -5.12
CA LEU A 6 10.98 12.75 -3.94
C LEU A 6 11.83 11.70 -3.21
N PRO A 7 12.88 12.12 -2.47
CA PRO A 7 13.74 11.22 -1.71
C PRO A 7 12.99 10.31 -0.75
N LYS A 8 11.86 10.80 -0.24
CA LYS A 8 10.90 10.07 0.60
C LYS A 8 9.50 10.21 0.00
N THR A 9 8.84 9.08 -0.23
CA THR A 9 7.46 8.99 -0.70
C THR A 9 6.64 8.21 0.31
N GLU A 10 5.61 8.85 0.87
CA GLU A 10 4.66 8.21 1.77
C GLU A 10 3.32 8.07 1.05
N VAL A 11 2.75 6.87 1.10
CA VAL A 11 1.50 6.54 0.41
C VAL A 11 0.50 6.03 1.44
N ASP A 12 -0.49 6.86 1.75
CA ASP A 12 -1.59 6.52 2.64
C ASP A 12 -2.74 5.90 1.84
N ILE A 13 -3.09 4.65 2.16
CA ILE A 13 -4.20 3.92 1.56
C ILE A 13 -5.32 3.79 2.57
N ARG A 14 -6.42 4.50 2.33
CA ARG A 14 -7.63 4.50 3.14
C ARG A 14 -8.78 4.13 2.22
N LEU A 15 -9.24 2.89 2.29
CA LEU A 15 -10.29 2.36 1.43
C LEU A 15 -11.39 1.80 2.33
N GLU A 16 -12.62 2.24 2.11
CA GLU A 16 -13.81 1.69 2.79
C GLU A 16 -14.33 0.42 2.09
N TYR A 17 -14.02 0.26 0.80
CA TYR A 17 -14.38 -0.91 0.01
C TYR A 17 -13.59 -0.96 -1.28
N PHE A 18 -13.12 -2.14 -1.67
CA PHE A 18 -12.62 -2.40 -3.01
C PHE A 18 -12.95 -3.83 -3.45
N ASN A 19 -13.12 -4.02 -4.77
CA ASN A 19 -13.44 -5.33 -5.34
C ASN A 19 -12.23 -5.96 -6.04
N THR A 20 -12.38 -7.20 -6.51
CA THR A 20 -11.31 -7.95 -7.18
C THR A 20 -10.68 -7.24 -8.39
N SER A 21 -11.46 -6.42 -9.12
CA SER A 21 -10.92 -5.65 -10.24
C SER A 21 -10.06 -4.48 -9.74
N SER A 22 -10.49 -3.81 -8.68
CA SER A 22 -9.71 -2.77 -8.00
C SER A 22 -8.42 -3.33 -7.37
N SER A 23 -8.44 -4.55 -6.81
CA SER A 23 -7.27 -5.19 -6.20
C SER A 23 -6.10 -5.32 -7.17
N LYS A 24 -6.40 -5.67 -8.43
CA LYS A 24 -5.39 -5.76 -9.49
C LYS A 24 -4.75 -4.41 -9.78
N CYS A 25 -5.57 -3.36 -9.86
CA CYS A 25 -5.08 -2.01 -10.09
C CYS A 25 -4.21 -1.50 -8.93
N ILE A 26 -4.61 -1.76 -7.69
CA ILE A 26 -3.85 -1.42 -6.47
C ILE A 26 -2.50 -2.14 -6.48
N LEU A 27 -2.48 -3.43 -6.78
CA LEU A 27 -1.25 -4.20 -6.89
C LEU A 27 -0.31 -3.64 -7.98
N ASP A 28 -0.85 -3.24 -9.13
CA ASP A 28 -0.07 -2.60 -10.20
C ASP A 28 0.55 -1.26 -9.74
N VAL A 29 -0.14 -0.49 -8.90
CA VAL A 29 0.41 0.72 -8.26
C VAL A 29 1.54 0.35 -7.31
N PHE A 30 1.34 -0.63 -6.43
CA PHE A 30 2.38 -1.06 -5.48
C PHE A 30 3.63 -1.60 -6.17
N LYS A 31 3.50 -2.33 -7.28
CA LYS A 31 4.64 -2.76 -8.10
C LYS A 31 5.43 -1.59 -8.68
N LYS A 32 4.76 -0.49 -9.05
CA LYS A 32 5.44 0.72 -9.51
C LYS A 32 6.17 1.43 -8.37
N LEU A 33 5.57 1.46 -7.17
CA LEU A 33 6.20 1.98 -5.96
C LEU A 33 7.42 1.15 -5.54
N GLU A 34 7.36 -0.18 -5.66
CA GLU A 34 8.50 -1.06 -5.44
C GLU A 34 9.67 -0.76 -6.38
N ALA A 35 9.38 -0.49 -7.66
CA ALA A 35 10.41 -0.09 -8.61
C ALA A 35 11.07 1.26 -8.23
N ILE A 36 10.29 2.20 -7.69
CA ILE A 36 10.80 3.49 -7.17
C ILE A 36 11.68 3.26 -5.93
N HIS A 37 11.24 2.39 -5.03
CA HIS A 37 12.00 2.04 -3.82
C HIS A 37 13.35 1.41 -4.16
N LYS A 38 13.38 0.47 -5.12
CA LYS A 38 14.60 -0.16 -5.64
C LYS A 38 15.58 0.83 -6.27
N ALA A 39 15.10 1.98 -6.73
CA ALA A 39 15.94 3.06 -7.27
C ALA A 39 16.59 3.95 -6.18
N LYS A 40 16.67 3.46 -4.93
CA LYS A 40 17.21 4.14 -3.73
C LYS A 40 16.37 5.32 -3.21
N ASN A 41 15.09 5.36 -3.55
CA ASN A 41 14.16 6.30 -2.91
C ASN A 41 13.48 5.60 -1.73
N GLU A 42 13.27 6.32 -0.63
CA GLU A 42 12.51 5.79 0.48
C GLU A 42 11.03 5.81 0.10
N VAL A 43 10.37 4.66 0.17
CA VAL A 43 8.93 4.54 -0.08
C VAL A 43 8.32 3.81 1.11
N ILE A 44 7.24 4.37 1.66
CA ILE A 44 6.50 3.78 2.77
C ILE A 44 5.03 3.75 2.37
N VAL A 45 4.40 2.58 2.50
CA VAL A 45 2.96 2.42 2.31
C VAL A 45 2.32 2.28 3.69
N ASN A 46 1.32 3.11 3.96
CA ASN A 46 0.52 3.06 5.16
C ASN A 46 -0.87 2.55 4.77
N TRP A 47 -1.24 1.36 5.24
CA TRP A 47 -2.53 0.74 4.98
C TRP A 47 -3.42 0.93 6.19
N TYR A 48 -4.50 1.69 6.02
CA TYR A 48 -5.45 1.96 7.07
C TYR A 48 -6.65 1.03 6.92
N TYR A 49 -7.03 0.40 8.02
CA TYR A 49 -8.17 -0.51 8.10
C TYR A 49 -8.92 -0.27 9.40
N GLU A 50 -10.23 -0.51 9.42
CA GLU A 50 -11.06 -0.40 10.62
C GLU A 50 -10.88 -1.65 11.50
N GLU A 51 -10.93 -1.50 12.84
CA GLU A 51 -10.73 -2.62 13.79
C GLU A 51 -11.68 -3.80 13.52
N ASP A 52 -12.92 -3.51 13.09
CA ASP A 52 -13.95 -4.50 12.80
C ASP A 52 -13.93 -5.03 11.35
N ASP A 53 -13.01 -4.55 10.49
CA ASP A 53 -12.90 -4.95 9.09
C ASP A 53 -11.76 -5.96 8.87
N GLU A 54 -12.06 -7.23 9.19
CA GLU A 54 -11.13 -8.36 9.02
C GLU A 54 -10.74 -8.59 7.54
N ASP A 55 -11.64 -8.30 6.59
CA ASP A 55 -11.37 -8.45 5.16
C ASP A 55 -10.31 -7.43 4.69
N MET A 56 -10.35 -6.20 5.20
CA MET A 56 -9.33 -5.17 4.91
C MET A 56 -7.99 -5.45 5.57
N LEU A 57 -7.99 -6.05 6.77
CA LEU A 57 -6.79 -6.52 7.42
C LEU A 57 -6.11 -7.61 6.58
N GLU A 58 -6.84 -8.68 6.23
CA GLU A 58 -6.32 -9.81 5.45
C GLU A 58 -5.76 -9.34 4.10
N ALA A 59 -6.48 -8.46 3.39
CA ALA A 59 -6.01 -7.94 2.12
C ALA A 59 -4.73 -7.10 2.25
N GLY A 60 -4.58 -6.34 3.34
CA GLY A 60 -3.35 -5.60 3.65
C GLY A 60 -2.15 -6.53 3.86
N GLU A 61 -2.34 -7.62 4.62
CA GLU A 61 -1.32 -8.65 4.84
C GLU A 61 -0.92 -9.38 3.55
N ASP A 62 -1.89 -9.66 2.67
CA ASP A 62 -1.65 -10.19 1.34
C ASP A 62 -0.76 -9.25 0.51
N TYR A 63 -1.07 -7.95 0.49
CA TYR A 63 -0.26 -6.98 -0.24
C TYR A 63 1.15 -6.87 0.33
N GLU A 64 1.29 -6.79 1.66
CA GLU A 64 2.58 -6.75 2.35
C GLU A 64 3.45 -7.96 1.96
N SER A 65 2.85 -9.16 1.92
CA SER A 65 3.55 -10.38 1.55
C SER A 65 3.99 -10.41 0.07
N ILE A 66 3.26 -9.72 -0.81
CA ILE A 66 3.54 -9.69 -2.25
C ILE A 66 4.60 -8.64 -2.61
N ILE A 67 4.69 -7.52 -1.90
CA ILE A 67 5.53 -6.37 -2.28
C ILE A 67 6.73 -6.18 -1.35
N ARG A 68 7.88 -5.78 -1.91
CA ARG A 68 9.11 -5.53 -1.13
C ARG A 68 9.30 -4.05 -0.84
N VAL A 69 8.32 -3.44 -0.18
CA VAL A 69 8.34 -2.04 0.23
C VAL A 69 7.95 -1.99 1.71
N PRO A 70 8.54 -1.10 2.53
CA PRO A 70 8.06 -0.84 3.87
C PRO A 70 6.53 -0.61 3.88
N PHE A 71 5.82 -1.52 4.52
CA PHE A 71 4.37 -1.51 4.66
C PHE A 71 4.03 -1.35 6.14
N LYS A 72 3.02 -0.53 6.45
CA LYS A 72 2.56 -0.28 7.82
C LYS A 72 1.06 -0.47 7.87
N MET A 73 0.62 -1.45 8.64
CA MET A 73 -0.78 -1.62 9.01
C MET A 73 -1.13 -0.61 10.11
N ILE A 74 -2.15 0.21 9.87
CA ILE A 74 -2.63 1.25 10.79
C ILE A 74 -4.12 1.02 11.04
N GLU A 75 -4.44 0.53 12.22
CA GLU A 75 -5.81 0.43 12.68
C GLU A 75 -6.39 1.83 12.92
N ILE A 76 -7.61 2.07 12.46
CA ILE A 76 -8.38 3.27 12.76
C ILE A 76 -9.62 2.89 13.57
N ALA A 77 -9.87 3.62 14.65
CA ALA A 77 -11.13 3.60 15.36
C ALA A 77 -12.10 4.57 14.68
N GLU A 78 -13.35 4.14 14.47
CA GLU A 78 -14.44 4.97 13.92
C GLU A 78 -14.65 6.28 14.70
#